data_AF-A0A963EI85-F1
#
_entry.id   AF-A0A963EI85-F1
#
_cell.length_a   1.000
_cell.length_b   1.000
_cell.length_c   1.000
_cell.angle_alpha   90.00
_cell.angle_beta   90.00
_cell.angle_gamma   90.00
#
_symmetry.space_group_name_H-M   'P 1'
#
loop_
_entity.id
_entity.type
_entity.pdbx_description
1 polymer ?
#
loop_
_entity_poly.entity_id
_entity_poly.type
_entity_poly.pdbx_seq_one_letter_code
_entity_poly.pdbx_strand_id
1 'polypeptide(L)' 'DSILAGGIKATVLQPAYAQAQMAVEQADQYLKNGSTGLDEKQLMDCELINMDNAGNLETFALK' A
#
# COMPACT_ATOMS: atom_id res chain seq x y z
N ASP A 1 -0.43 -5.66 15.63
CA ASP A 1 -0.51 -6.23 17.00
C ASP A 1 -1.43 -7.44 17.16
N SER A 2 -2.68 -7.44 16.68
CA SER A 2 -3.61 -8.59 16.87
C SER A 2 -3.19 -9.93 16.23
N ILE A 3 -2.33 -9.92 15.21
CA ILE A 3 -1.74 -11.15 14.62
C ILE A 3 -0.67 -11.73 15.57
N LEU A 4 0.20 -10.88 16.12
CA LEU A 4 1.25 -11.28 17.07
C LEU A 4 0.66 -11.76 18.40
N ALA A 5 -0.49 -11.22 18.81
CA ALA A 5 -1.23 -11.66 19.98
C ALA A 5 -2.09 -12.93 19.75
N GLY A 6 -2.01 -13.55 18.56
CA GLY A 6 -2.68 -14.81 18.22
C GLY A 6 -4.19 -14.72 17.93
N GLY A 7 -4.76 -13.50 17.93
CA GLY A 7 -6.19 -13.25 17.69
C GLY A 7 -6.60 -13.29 16.21
N ILE A 8 -5.85 -12.62 15.33
CA ILE A 8 -6.10 -12.61 13.88
C ILE A 8 -5.16 -13.62 13.20
N LYS A 9 -5.68 -14.51 12.35
CA LYS A 9 -4.92 -15.62 11.73
C LYS A 9 -4.13 -15.21 10.48
N ALA A 10 -4.57 -14.19 9.76
CA ALA A 10 -3.85 -13.55 8.66
C ALA A 10 -4.54 -12.21 8.32
N THR A 11 -3.80 -11.27 7.72
CA THR A 11 -4.37 -10.09 7.05
C THR A 11 -3.65 -9.87 5.72
N VAL A 12 -4.27 -9.13 4.81
CA VAL A 12 -3.66 -8.73 3.54
C VAL A 12 -3.18 -7.30 3.70
N LEU A 13 -1.91 -7.04 3.40
CA LEU A 13 -1.38 -5.69 3.35
C LEU A 13 -1.76 -5.04 2.03
N GLN A 14 -2.61 -4.03 2.11
CA GLN A 14 -2.77 -3.05 1.04
C GLN A 14 -1.80 -1.89 1.32
N PRO A 15 -0.92 -1.50 0.38
CA PRO A 15 0.08 -0.46 0.57
C PRO A 15 -0.53 0.95 0.54
N ALA A 16 -1.44 1.24 1.47
CA ALA A 16 -2.25 2.46 1.49
C ALA A 16 -1.42 3.76 1.55
N TYR A 17 -0.26 3.73 2.22
CA TYR A 17 0.64 4.88 2.29
C TYR A 17 1.23 5.23 0.92
N ALA A 18 1.81 4.25 0.23
CA ALA A 18 2.35 4.42 -1.11
C ALA A 18 1.26 4.77 -2.13
N GLN A 19 0.07 4.19 -1.98
CA GLN A 19 -1.08 4.50 -2.83
C GLN A 19 -1.55 5.96 -2.67
N ALA A 20 -1.54 6.48 -1.44
CA ALA A 20 -1.89 7.88 -1.18
C ALA A 20 -0.87 8.86 -1.78
N GLN A 21 0.43 8.55 -1.69
CA GLN A 21 1.48 9.36 -2.33
C GLN A 21 1.34 9.36 -3.85
N MET A 22 1.19 8.18 -4.45
CA MET A 22 1.00 8.02 -5.90
C MET A 22 -0.21 8.82 -6.42
N ALA A 23 -1.33 8.79 -5.70
CA ALA A 23 -2.53 9.53 -6.09
C ALA A 23 -2.29 11.05 -6.11
N VAL A 24 -1.56 11.59 -5.14
CA VAL A 24 -1.25 13.02 -5.06
C VAL A 24 -0.24 13.44 -6.12
N GLU A 25 0.77 12.61 -6.41
CA GLU A 25 1.74 12.87 -7.47
C GLU A 25 1.08 12.91 -8.86
N GLN A 26 0.17 11.97 -9.14
CA GLN A 26 -0.60 11.98 -10.38
C GLN A 26 -1.52 13.21 -10.47
N ALA A 27 -2.16 13.61 -9.37
CA ALA A 27 -2.96 14.84 -9.33
C ALA A 27 -2.11 16.09 -9.64
N ASP A 28 -0.92 16.21 -9.04
CA ASP A 28 0.01 17.32 -9.31
C ASP A 28 0.48 17.33 -10.76
N GLN A 29 0.82 16.17 -11.34
CA GLN A 29 1.19 16.06 -12.75
C GLN A 29 0.04 16.46 -13.69
N TYR A 30 -1.18 16.03 -13.39
CA TYR A 30 -2.34 16.43 -14.18
C TYR A 30 -2.57 17.94 -14.13
N LEU A 31 -2.46 18.55 -12.94
CA LEU A 31 -2.61 20.00 -12.77
C LEU A 31 -1.54 20.80 -13.54
N LYS A 32 -0.30 20.29 -13.60
CA LYS A 32 0.81 20.97 -14.29
C LYS A 32 0.83 20.74 -15.79
N ASN A 33 0.50 19.52 -16.23
CA ASN A 33 0.83 19.01 -17.55
C ASN A 33 -0.43 18.63 -18.36
N GLY A 34 -1.60 18.60 -17.74
CA GLY A 34 -2.88 18.18 -18.33
C GLY A 34 -3.05 16.66 -18.49
N SER A 35 -2.09 15.86 -18.01
CA SER A 35 -2.16 14.38 -18.06
C SER A 35 -1.31 13.76 -16.96
N THR A 36 -1.75 12.61 -16.45
CA THR A 36 -0.99 11.75 -15.53
C THR A 36 -0.01 10.84 -16.26
N GLY A 37 -0.17 10.65 -17.58
CA GLY A 37 0.65 9.73 -18.38
C GLY A 37 0.40 8.24 -18.09
N LEU A 38 -0.65 7.90 -17.35
CA LEU A 38 -0.99 6.54 -16.91
C LEU A 38 -2.45 6.19 -17.23
N ASP A 39 -2.75 4.89 -17.28
CA ASP A 39 -4.13 4.39 -17.42
C ASP A 39 -4.98 4.73 -16.19
N GLU A 40 -6.29 4.89 -16.38
CA GLU A 40 -7.25 5.23 -15.31
C GLU A 40 -7.25 4.18 -14.19
N LYS A 41 -7.15 2.90 -14.54
CA LYS A 41 -7.18 1.79 -13.59
C LYS A 41 -5.78 1.23 -13.38
N GLN A 42 -5.24 1.45 -12.18
CA GLN A 42 -3.91 1.00 -11.78
C GLN A 42 -4.04 0.01 -10.63
N LEU A 43 -3.33 -1.11 -10.72
CA LEU A 43 -3.27 -2.14 -9.68
C LEU A 43 -1.95 -2.00 -8.92
N MET A 44 -2.01 -2.08 -7.59
CA MET A 44 -0.83 -2.20 -6.73
C MET A 44 -0.82 -3.59 -6.10
N ASP A 45 0.37 -4.19 -6.06
CA ASP A 45 0.55 -5.53 -5.51
C ASP A 45 0.19 -5.58 -4.02
N CYS A 46 -0.54 -6.61 -3.65
CA CYS A 46 -0.89 -6.89 -2.26
C CYS A 46 0.04 -7.99 -1.72
N GLU A 47 0.54 -7.81 -0.51
CA GLU A 47 1.37 -8.82 0.14
C GLU A 47 0.61 -9.52 1.28
N LEU A 48 0.75 -10.84 1.37
CA LEU A 48 0.17 -11.64 2.45
C LEU A 48 1.01 -11.47 3.71
N ILE A 49 0.39 -11.03 4.81
CA ILE A 49 1.06 -10.91 6.10
C ILE A 49 0.67 -12.07 7.02
N ASN A 50 1.66 -12.85 7.43
CA ASN A 50 1.57 -13.99 8.34
C ASN A 50 2.56 -13.82 9.51
N MET A 51 2.64 -14.79 10.43
CA MET A 51 3.52 -14.69 11.60
C MET A 51 5.02 -14.59 11.23
N ASP A 52 5.41 -15.05 10.04
CA ASP A 52 6.81 -15.07 9.60
C ASP A 52 7.30 -13.70 9.14
N ASN A 53 6.40 -12.83 8.64
CA ASN A 53 6.75 -11.49 8.14
C ASN A 53 6.10 -10.32 8.89
N ALA A 54 5.21 -10.60 9.86
CA ALA A 54 4.53 -9.57 10.66
C ALA A 54 5.48 -8.66 11.47
N GLY A 55 6.70 -9.13 11.78
CA GLY A 55 7.71 -8.33 12.47
C GLY A 55 8.37 -7.24 11.62
N ASN A 56 8.28 -7.35 10.29
CA ASN A 56 8.85 -6.39 9.34
C ASN A 56 7.81 -5.38 8.82
N LEU A 57 6.56 -5.49 9.29
CA LEU A 57 5.47 -4.60 8.91
C LEU A 57 5.43 -3.36 9.81
N GLU A 58 5.81 -2.21 9.28
CA GLU A 58 5.72 -0.92 9.96
C GLU A 58 4.99 0.09 9.05
N THR A 59 3.93 0.74 9.53
CA THR A 59 3.17 1.77 8.79
C THR A 59 2.72 1.35 7.38
N PHE A 60 2.19 0.13 7.24
CA PHE A 60 1.73 -0.42 5.94
C PHE A 60 2.83 -0.53 4.86
N ALA A 61 4.10 -0.61 5.27
CA ALA A 61 5.23 -0.95 4.41
C ALA A 61 6.03 -2.09 5.04
N LEU A 62 6.56 -2.97 4.19
CA LEU A 62 7.55 -3.96 4.58
C LEU A 62 8.94 -3.33 4.46
N LYS A 63 9.75 -3.41 5.51
CA LYS A 63 11.17 -3.02 5.51
C LYS A 63 12.08 -4.23 5.30
#